data_AF-A0AAU0MAG4-F1
#
_entry.id   AF-A0AAU0MAG4-F1
#
_cell.length_a   1.000
_cell.length_b   1.000
_cell.length_c   1.000
_cell.angle_alpha   90.00
_cell.angle_beta   90.00
_cell.angle_gamma   90.00
#
_symmetry.space_group_name_H-M   'P 1'
#
loop_
_entity.id
_entity.type
_entity.pdbx_description
1 polymer ?
#
loop_
_entity_poly.entity_id
_entity_poly.type
_entity_poly.pdbx_seq_one_letter_code
_entity_poly.pdbx_strand_id
1 'polypeptide(L)'
;MTPAHLSFRHRRPAPALVPPLLVAVVSAAMVLSACAPPSRERSEPTPTPTPTPYVVAGTNHNAAAQAYAYPAAKVHDWLEKGKAAADYPQQKIAFLTFDDGPSTDATPLVLDALRANNVPATFFVIAGPPGLGRSGPALVQREVTEGNAVCIHSFSHDYQYLYPQRRGNTDHILTDQAKALDTIRAALGPGYTPGCFRYPGGHMSWKGLADADAGLTDRGLSWIDWNAMTGDAEAKKKEPTTPAEAAGNVQKDMALVKNPNVVVILMHDAPGKRISTEALPQIVTDLRTAGYTFGVIA
;
A
#
# COMPACT_ATOMS: atom_id res chain seq x y z
N MET A 1 41.63 1.60 35.24
CA MET A 1 42.86 1.63 34.41
C MET A 1 42.53 0.95 33.08
N THR A 2 42.84 1.67 32.02
CA THR A 2 42.55 1.47 30.59
C THR A 2 43.20 0.20 30.01
N PRO A 3 42.66 -0.35 28.89
CA PRO A 3 43.09 -1.63 28.32
C PRO A 3 44.25 -1.48 27.32
N ALA A 4 45.15 -2.47 27.25
CA ALA A 4 46.21 -2.53 26.25
C ALA A 4 45.78 -3.42 25.07
N HIS A 5 45.61 -2.79 23.91
CA HIS A 5 45.44 -3.41 22.60
C HIS A 5 46.77 -3.99 22.09
N LEU A 6 46.74 -5.24 21.57
CA LEU A 6 47.76 -5.74 20.64
C LEU A 6 47.11 -5.96 19.26
N SER A 7 47.58 -5.19 18.28
CA SER A 7 47.15 -5.22 16.88
C SER A 7 48.10 -6.09 16.06
N PHE A 8 47.57 -7.13 15.40
CA PHE A 8 48.26 -7.89 14.35
C PHE A 8 48.29 -7.08 13.04
N ARG A 9 49.49 -6.77 12.52
CA ARG A 9 49.69 -6.24 11.16
C ARG A 9 50.35 -7.31 10.29
N HIS A 10 49.63 -7.83 9.29
CA HIS A 10 50.23 -8.60 8.20
C HIS A 10 50.63 -7.68 7.04
N ARG A 11 51.87 -7.85 6.58
CA ARG A 11 52.53 -7.11 5.50
C ARG A 11 52.07 -7.65 4.13
N ARG A 12 51.80 -6.75 3.19
CA ARG A 12 51.62 -7.06 1.76
C ARG A 12 52.98 -7.16 1.06
N PRO A 13 53.21 -8.11 0.13
CA PRO A 13 54.40 -8.11 -0.72
C PRO A 13 54.26 -7.18 -1.95
N ALA A 14 55.41 -6.72 -2.44
CA ALA A 14 55.63 -5.72 -3.49
C ALA A 14 55.59 -6.32 -4.94
N PRO A 15 55.60 -5.50 -6.01
CA PRO A 15 55.28 -5.94 -7.37
C PRO A 15 56.48 -6.53 -8.14
N ALA A 16 56.21 -7.42 -9.09
CA ALA A 16 57.21 -8.06 -9.95
C ALA A 16 57.43 -7.30 -11.27
N LEU A 17 58.70 -7.21 -11.66
CA LEU A 17 59.26 -6.55 -12.84
C LEU A 17 58.93 -7.25 -14.17
N VAL A 18 58.89 -6.45 -15.24
CA VAL A 18 58.75 -6.81 -16.66
C VAL A 18 60.15 -7.04 -17.30
N PRO A 19 60.34 -8.03 -18.18
CA PRO A 19 61.51 -8.13 -19.06
C PRO A 19 61.19 -7.81 -20.55
N PRO A 20 62.22 -7.58 -21.41
CA PRO A 20 62.12 -6.67 -22.54
C PRO A 20 61.79 -7.31 -23.90
N LEU A 21 61.48 -6.37 -24.80
CA LEU A 21 61.15 -6.42 -26.22
C LEU A 21 62.14 -7.22 -27.10
N LEU A 22 61.63 -8.00 -28.06
CA LEU A 22 62.39 -8.41 -29.24
C LEU A 22 61.65 -7.96 -30.51
N VAL A 23 62.37 -7.21 -31.35
CA VAL A 23 61.95 -6.64 -32.62
C VAL A 23 62.07 -7.70 -33.71
N ALA A 24 61.03 -7.89 -34.52
CA ALA A 24 61.12 -8.54 -35.82
C ALA A 24 60.47 -7.64 -36.88
N VAL A 25 61.30 -7.21 -37.82
CA VAL A 25 60.96 -6.43 -39.02
C VAL A 25 60.37 -7.37 -40.06
N VAL A 26 59.19 -7.06 -40.60
CA VAL A 26 58.74 -7.58 -41.89
C VAL A 26 58.15 -6.44 -42.72
N SER A 27 58.65 -6.38 -43.95
CA SER A 27 58.46 -5.33 -44.95
C SER A 27 57.04 -5.26 -45.54
N ALA A 28 56.76 -4.07 -46.05
CA ALA A 28 55.50 -3.56 -46.56
C ALA A 28 54.96 -4.23 -47.84
N ALA A 29 53.63 -4.16 -48.01
CA ALA A 29 52.99 -3.95 -49.30
C ALA A 29 51.79 -3.01 -49.12
N MET A 30 51.90 -1.82 -49.72
CA MET A 30 50.82 -0.84 -49.83
C MET A 30 49.74 -1.34 -50.79
N VAL A 31 48.48 -1.29 -50.36
CA VAL A 31 47.33 -1.15 -51.24
C VAL A 31 46.56 0.09 -50.78
N LEU A 32 46.67 1.15 -51.58
CA LEU A 32 45.88 2.38 -51.42
C LEU A 32 44.44 2.08 -51.82
N SER A 33 43.56 1.92 -50.84
CA SER A 33 42.11 2.05 -51.02
C SER A 33 41.64 3.29 -50.27
N ALA A 34 41.08 4.25 -50.99
CA ALA A 34 40.57 5.50 -50.45
C ALA A 34 39.32 5.21 -49.59
N CYS A 35 39.46 5.17 -48.27
CA CYS A 35 38.32 5.15 -47.35
C CYS A 35 37.68 6.54 -47.28
N ALA A 36 36.41 6.61 -47.68
CA ALA A 36 35.51 7.70 -47.34
C ALA A 36 35.39 7.84 -45.80
N PRO A 37 35.15 9.05 -45.25
CA PRO A 37 34.98 9.23 -43.82
C PRO A 37 33.76 8.45 -43.30
N PRO A 38 33.82 7.86 -42.09
CA PRO A 38 32.69 7.13 -41.54
C PRO A 38 31.50 8.08 -41.37
N SER A 39 30.40 7.74 -42.04
CA SER A 39 29.09 8.30 -41.79
C SER A 39 28.74 8.12 -40.32
N ARG A 40 28.40 9.21 -39.63
CA ARG A 40 27.83 9.16 -38.27
C ARG A 40 26.60 8.26 -38.29
N GLU A 41 26.75 7.02 -37.85
CA GLU A 41 25.62 6.19 -37.48
C GLU A 41 24.86 6.94 -36.38
N ARG A 42 23.63 7.34 -36.71
CA ARG A 42 22.68 7.84 -35.74
C ARG A 42 22.42 6.66 -34.81
N SER A 43 22.85 6.78 -33.55
CA SER A 43 22.45 5.86 -32.49
C SER A 43 20.92 5.79 -32.48
N GLU A 44 20.36 4.63 -32.79
CA GLU A 44 18.94 4.38 -32.58
C GLU A 44 18.61 4.63 -31.10
N PRO A 45 17.48 5.28 -30.80
CA PRO A 45 17.08 5.49 -29.41
C PRO A 45 16.89 4.12 -28.75
N THR A 46 17.60 3.88 -27.65
CA THR A 46 17.36 2.74 -26.77
C THR A 46 15.86 2.67 -26.46
N PRO A 47 15.18 1.53 -26.69
CA PRO A 47 13.77 1.41 -26.34
C PRO A 47 13.65 1.74 -24.85
N THR A 48 12.87 2.78 -24.55
CA THR A 48 12.55 3.11 -23.16
C THR A 48 11.84 1.89 -22.59
N PRO A 49 12.33 1.28 -21.49
CA PRO A 49 11.67 0.13 -20.90
C PRO A 49 10.23 0.53 -20.60
N THR A 50 9.27 -0.20 -21.15
CA THR A 50 7.86 0.00 -20.82
C THR A 50 7.75 -0.19 -19.31
N PRO A 51 7.30 0.82 -18.54
CA PRO A 51 7.17 0.66 -17.10
C PRO A 51 6.23 -0.51 -16.85
N THR A 52 6.66 -1.46 -16.02
CA THR A 52 5.80 -2.54 -15.54
C THR A 52 4.54 -1.91 -14.95
N PRO A 53 3.33 -2.33 -15.35
CA PRO A 53 2.11 -1.76 -14.81
C PRO A 53 2.10 -1.93 -13.29
N TYR A 54 1.73 -0.87 -12.57
CA TYR A 54 1.69 -0.86 -11.11
C TYR A 54 0.77 -1.97 -10.59
N VAL A 55 -0.38 -2.16 -11.25
CA VAL A 55 -1.41 -3.14 -10.90
C VAL A 55 -1.56 -4.22 -11.97
N VAL A 56 -2.12 -5.37 -11.57
CA VAL A 56 -2.73 -6.29 -12.54
C VAL A 56 -3.93 -5.57 -13.17
N ALA A 57 -4.07 -5.66 -14.49
CA ALA A 57 -5.17 -5.00 -15.18
C ALA A 57 -6.53 -5.54 -14.67
N GLY A 58 -7.43 -4.62 -14.29
CA GLY A 58 -8.72 -4.96 -13.70
C GLY A 58 -8.70 -5.16 -12.19
N THR A 59 -7.59 -4.84 -11.51
CA THR A 59 -7.48 -4.96 -10.05
C THR A 59 -6.94 -3.68 -9.40
N ASN A 60 -6.83 -3.70 -8.08
CA ASN A 60 -6.27 -2.63 -7.24
C ASN A 60 -4.92 -2.97 -6.59
N HIS A 61 -4.28 -4.04 -7.05
CA HIS A 61 -3.07 -4.59 -6.43
C HIS A 61 -2.13 -5.16 -7.50
N ASN A 62 -0.87 -5.39 -7.12
CA ASN A 62 0.14 -5.94 -8.03
C ASN A 62 0.05 -7.48 -8.15
N ALA A 63 0.82 -8.07 -9.06
CA ALA A 63 0.81 -9.52 -9.28
C ALA A 63 1.25 -10.34 -8.06
N ALA A 64 2.14 -9.81 -7.21
CA ALA A 64 2.57 -10.50 -5.99
C ALA A 64 1.44 -10.59 -4.96
N ALA A 65 0.58 -9.56 -4.91
CA ALA A 65 -0.55 -9.50 -4.00
C ALA A 65 -1.71 -10.41 -4.36
N GLN A 66 -1.76 -10.90 -5.60
CA GLN A 66 -2.83 -11.78 -6.08
C GLN A 66 -3.00 -13.05 -5.22
N ALA A 67 -1.91 -13.56 -4.63
CA ALA A 67 -1.92 -14.78 -3.81
C ALA A 67 -2.63 -14.61 -2.46
N TYR A 68 -2.85 -13.38 -2.00
CA TYR A 68 -3.48 -13.05 -0.73
C TYR A 68 -4.53 -11.93 -0.87
N ALA A 69 -5.02 -11.72 -2.09
CA ALA A 69 -6.11 -10.81 -2.40
C ALA A 69 -7.47 -11.49 -2.24
N TYR A 70 -8.39 -10.84 -1.55
CA TYR A 70 -9.74 -11.33 -1.31
C TYR A 70 -10.77 -10.36 -1.91
N PRO A 71 -11.80 -10.87 -2.62
CA PRO A 71 -12.82 -10.02 -3.22
C PRO A 71 -13.53 -9.17 -2.17
N ALA A 72 -13.59 -7.86 -2.37
CA ALA A 72 -14.22 -6.91 -1.47
C ALA A 72 -15.67 -7.28 -1.11
N ALA A 73 -16.46 -7.74 -2.08
CA ALA A 73 -17.83 -8.20 -1.86
C ALA A 73 -17.92 -9.37 -0.86
N LYS A 74 -16.94 -10.28 -0.86
CA LYS A 74 -16.89 -11.38 0.12
C LYS A 74 -16.51 -10.85 1.50
N VAL A 75 -15.50 -9.97 1.58
CA VAL A 75 -15.08 -9.38 2.86
C VAL A 75 -16.20 -8.56 3.48
N HIS A 76 -16.92 -7.77 2.68
CA HIS A 76 -18.13 -7.06 3.06
C HIS A 76 -19.17 -8.01 3.67
N ASP A 77 -19.53 -9.08 2.95
CA ASP A 77 -20.49 -10.07 3.42
C ASP A 77 -20.05 -10.77 4.72
N TRP A 78 -18.76 -11.07 4.86
CA TRP A 78 -18.21 -11.70 6.07
C TRP A 78 -18.28 -10.78 7.29
N LEU A 79 -18.12 -9.47 7.10
CA LEU A 79 -18.27 -8.48 8.17
C LEU A 79 -19.75 -8.36 8.57
N GLU A 80 -20.65 -8.19 7.60
CA GLU A 80 -22.07 -7.92 7.87
C GLU A 80 -22.83 -9.13 8.41
N LYS A 81 -22.55 -10.33 7.87
CA LYS A 81 -23.30 -11.55 8.17
C LYS A 81 -22.55 -12.49 9.12
N GLY A 82 -21.26 -12.25 9.37
CA GLY A 82 -20.42 -13.14 10.18
C GLY A 82 -20.49 -14.59 9.72
N LYS A 83 -20.61 -15.54 10.65
CA LYS A 83 -20.71 -16.98 10.36
C LYS A 83 -21.94 -17.38 9.52
N ALA A 84 -22.92 -16.49 9.34
CA ALA A 84 -24.07 -16.74 8.46
C ALA A 84 -23.79 -16.37 7.00
N ALA A 85 -22.65 -15.70 6.69
CA ALA A 85 -22.24 -15.44 5.33
C ALA A 85 -21.96 -16.74 4.57
N ALA A 86 -22.27 -16.75 3.27
CA ALA A 86 -21.82 -17.81 2.38
C ALA A 86 -20.28 -17.84 2.34
N ASP A 87 -19.71 -19.04 2.25
CA ASP A 87 -18.26 -19.26 2.22
C ASP A 87 -17.48 -18.59 3.37
N TYR A 88 -18.08 -18.43 4.56
CA TYR A 88 -17.37 -17.81 5.69
C TYR A 88 -16.08 -18.59 6.01
N PRO A 89 -14.90 -17.93 6.07
CA PRO A 89 -13.62 -18.61 6.19
C PRO A 89 -13.53 -19.48 7.44
N GLN A 90 -13.05 -20.72 7.26
CA GLN A 90 -12.70 -21.59 8.39
C GLN A 90 -11.33 -21.23 8.97
N GLN A 91 -10.41 -20.76 8.11
CA GLN A 91 -9.12 -20.22 8.50
C GLN A 91 -9.26 -18.77 8.98
N LYS A 92 -8.34 -18.34 9.85
CA LYS A 92 -8.32 -16.97 10.38
C LYS A 92 -7.56 -16.04 9.44
N ILE A 93 -8.17 -14.91 9.09
CA ILE A 93 -7.66 -13.92 8.14
C ILE A 93 -7.80 -12.54 8.75
N ALA A 94 -6.71 -11.78 8.74
CA ALA A 94 -6.65 -10.40 9.17
C ALA A 94 -6.37 -9.48 7.99
N PHE A 95 -7.14 -8.39 7.91
CA PHE A 95 -6.94 -7.30 6.96
C PHE A 95 -6.49 -6.08 7.75
N LEU A 96 -5.22 -5.71 7.60
CA LEU A 96 -4.70 -4.44 8.10
C LEU A 96 -5.18 -3.34 7.13
N THR A 97 -5.89 -2.33 7.63
CA THR A 97 -6.41 -1.25 6.78
C THR A 97 -5.97 0.12 7.30
N PHE A 98 -5.62 1.02 6.38
CA PHE A 98 -5.18 2.38 6.68
C PHE A 98 -6.03 3.38 5.90
N ASP A 99 -6.64 4.32 6.62
CA ASP A 99 -7.46 5.38 6.05
C ASP A 99 -6.72 6.73 6.06
N ASP A 100 -7.19 7.64 5.22
CA ASP A 100 -6.82 9.07 5.10
C ASP A 100 -5.50 9.38 4.39
N GLY A 101 -4.69 8.37 4.09
CA GLY A 101 -3.48 8.52 3.29
C GLY A 101 -3.74 8.79 1.79
N PRO A 102 -2.65 8.93 0.99
CA PRO A 102 -1.27 8.92 1.45
C PRO A 102 -0.84 10.27 2.04
N SER A 103 -0.34 10.25 3.27
CA SER A 103 0.39 11.36 3.90
C SER A 103 1.91 11.22 3.74
N THR A 104 2.61 12.34 3.54
CA THR A 104 4.07 12.36 3.36
C THR A 104 4.88 12.04 4.63
N ASP A 105 4.27 12.14 5.80
CA ASP A 105 4.91 11.87 7.10
C ASP A 105 4.63 10.47 7.65
N ALA A 106 3.40 9.95 7.48
CA ALA A 106 2.97 8.68 8.06
C ALA A 106 3.06 7.49 7.09
N THR A 107 2.54 7.59 5.86
CA THR A 107 2.54 6.49 4.87
C THR A 107 3.90 5.83 4.68
N PRO A 108 5.03 6.57 4.54
CA PRO A 108 6.34 5.94 4.38
C PRO A 108 6.71 5.04 5.56
N LEU A 109 6.38 5.45 6.78
CA LEU A 109 6.67 4.70 8.01
C LEU A 109 5.79 3.46 8.11
N VAL A 110 4.52 3.56 7.70
CA VAL A 110 3.59 2.42 7.62
C VAL A 110 4.13 1.39 6.64
N LEU A 111 4.49 1.80 5.42
CA LEU A 111 5.03 0.91 4.40
C LEU A 111 6.33 0.21 4.86
N ASP A 112 7.24 0.95 5.50
CA ASP A 112 8.47 0.39 6.05
C ASP A 112 8.18 -0.63 7.17
N ALA A 113 7.20 -0.35 8.03
CA ALA A 113 6.77 -1.26 9.10
C ALA A 113 6.10 -2.53 8.56
N LEU A 114 5.23 -2.41 7.56
CA LEU A 114 4.60 -3.55 6.87
C LEU A 114 5.65 -4.46 6.24
N ARG A 115 6.62 -3.87 5.53
CA ARG A 115 7.75 -4.59 4.92
C ARG A 115 8.61 -5.29 5.97
N ALA A 116 8.97 -4.60 7.06
CA ALA A 116 9.76 -5.19 8.14
C ALA A 116 9.07 -6.37 8.82
N ASN A 117 7.73 -6.36 8.86
CA ASN A 117 6.94 -7.45 9.42
C ASN A 117 6.54 -8.50 8.39
N ASN A 118 6.82 -8.29 7.10
CA ASN A 118 6.41 -9.16 6.00
C ASN A 118 4.90 -9.45 6.00
N VAL A 119 4.09 -8.39 6.06
CA VAL A 119 2.63 -8.46 5.99
C VAL A 119 2.10 -7.39 5.01
N PRO A 120 1.05 -7.71 4.24
CA PRO A 120 0.40 -6.73 3.38
C PRO A 120 -0.70 -5.95 4.13
N ALA A 121 -1.15 -4.86 3.53
CA ALA A 121 -2.28 -4.06 4.00
C ALA A 121 -3.16 -3.56 2.83
N THR A 122 -4.29 -2.95 3.17
CA THR A 122 -5.17 -2.24 2.24
C THR A 122 -5.25 -0.77 2.63
N PHE A 123 -4.95 0.12 1.69
CA PHE A 123 -4.98 1.57 1.89
C PHE A 123 -6.28 2.14 1.30
N PHE A 124 -7.08 2.80 2.11
CA PHE A 124 -8.27 3.54 1.71
C PHE A 124 -7.86 5.00 1.50
N VAL A 125 -7.59 5.34 0.25
CA VAL A 125 -6.95 6.61 -0.13
C VAL A 125 -7.96 7.73 -0.31
N ILE A 126 -7.69 8.89 0.30
CA ILE A 126 -8.34 10.15 -0.07
C ILE A 126 -7.67 10.66 -1.34
N ALA A 127 -8.40 10.64 -2.45
CA ALA A 127 -7.81 10.97 -3.74
C ALA A 127 -7.53 12.47 -3.94
N GLY A 128 -8.29 13.34 -3.28
CA GLY A 128 -8.20 14.79 -3.45
C GLY A 128 -7.11 15.47 -2.61
N PRO A 129 -7.24 16.80 -2.38
CA PRO A 129 -6.21 17.59 -1.71
C PRO A 129 -5.76 17.13 -0.32
N PRO A 130 -6.59 16.49 0.54
CA PRO A 130 -6.12 16.01 1.83
C PRO A 130 -5.09 14.86 1.75
N GLY A 131 -5.18 14.02 0.72
CA GLY A 131 -4.32 12.84 0.51
C GLY A 131 -3.50 12.94 -0.77
N LEU A 132 -3.82 12.10 -1.76
CA LEU A 132 -3.06 11.93 -3.01
C LEU A 132 -2.83 13.24 -3.77
N GLY A 133 -3.82 14.14 -3.80
CA GLY A 133 -3.70 15.44 -4.45
C GLY A 133 -2.63 16.35 -3.84
N ARG A 134 -2.21 16.10 -2.59
CA ARG A 134 -1.16 16.83 -1.88
C ARG A 134 0.17 16.09 -1.85
N SER A 135 0.16 14.78 -1.61
CA SER A 135 1.39 13.98 -1.51
C SER A 135 1.98 13.61 -2.86
N GLY A 136 1.17 13.65 -3.93
CA GLY A 136 1.56 13.23 -5.26
C GLY A 136 1.57 11.70 -5.44
N PRO A 137 1.82 11.22 -6.66
CA PRO A 137 1.56 9.82 -7.01
C PRO A 137 2.58 8.83 -6.43
N ALA A 138 3.74 9.29 -5.97
CA ALA A 138 4.84 8.41 -5.58
C ALA A 138 4.49 7.46 -4.44
N LEU A 139 3.67 7.90 -3.47
CA LEU A 139 3.30 7.08 -2.31
C LEU A 139 2.26 6.02 -2.65
N VAL A 140 1.18 6.38 -3.38
CA VAL A 140 0.18 5.39 -3.83
C VAL A 140 0.80 4.35 -4.77
N GLN A 141 1.78 4.75 -5.59
CA GLN A 141 2.57 3.82 -6.40
C GLN A 141 3.44 2.89 -5.52
N ARG A 142 3.99 3.39 -4.42
CA ARG A 142 4.74 2.59 -3.44
C ARG A 142 3.84 1.59 -2.71
N GLU A 143 2.64 2.00 -2.30
CA GLU A 143 1.64 1.11 -1.68
C GLU A 143 1.43 -0.13 -2.55
N VAL A 144 1.11 0.07 -3.82
CA VAL A 144 0.89 -1.03 -4.76
C VAL A 144 2.16 -1.82 -5.07
N THR A 145 3.29 -1.17 -5.36
CA THR A 145 4.53 -1.88 -5.74
C THR A 145 5.10 -2.73 -4.60
N GLU A 146 4.80 -2.38 -3.36
CA GLU A 146 5.19 -3.16 -2.16
C GLU A 146 4.23 -4.28 -1.78
N GLY A 147 3.23 -4.58 -2.62
CA GLY A 147 2.32 -5.72 -2.41
C GLY A 147 1.07 -5.40 -1.59
N ASN A 148 0.68 -4.13 -1.49
CA ASN A 148 -0.57 -3.72 -0.86
C ASN A 148 -1.67 -3.50 -1.89
N ALA A 149 -2.90 -3.35 -1.42
CA ALA A 149 -4.04 -2.95 -2.25
C ALA A 149 -4.45 -1.49 -1.97
N VAL A 150 -4.98 -0.81 -2.99
CA VAL A 150 -5.45 0.58 -2.89
C VAL A 150 -6.95 0.67 -3.19
N CYS A 151 -7.73 1.07 -2.20
CA CYS A 151 -9.17 1.29 -2.27
C CYS A 151 -9.51 2.79 -2.24
N ILE A 152 -10.77 3.13 -2.52
CA ILE A 152 -11.23 4.52 -2.52
C ILE A 152 -11.77 4.90 -1.14
N HIS A 153 -11.32 6.05 -0.61
CA HIS A 153 -11.84 6.69 0.60
C HIS A 153 -12.35 8.10 0.33
N SER A 154 -13.18 8.23 -0.70
CA SER A 154 -13.63 9.51 -1.27
C SER A 154 -12.51 10.32 -1.95
N PHE A 155 -12.91 11.37 -2.66
CA PHE A 155 -12.04 12.41 -3.18
C PHE A 155 -11.86 13.52 -2.14
N SER A 156 -12.95 14.01 -1.56
CA SER A 156 -12.93 15.22 -0.73
C SER A 156 -12.72 14.98 0.76
N HIS A 157 -13.19 13.84 1.27
CA HIS A 157 -13.34 13.57 2.71
C HIS A 157 -14.14 14.67 3.45
N ASP A 158 -15.08 15.31 2.77
CA ASP A 158 -15.93 16.38 3.31
C ASP A 158 -17.28 15.82 3.77
N TYR A 159 -17.45 15.68 5.08
CA TYR A 159 -18.69 15.19 5.69
C TYR A 159 -19.91 16.06 5.41
N GLN A 160 -19.75 17.38 5.29
CA GLN A 160 -20.89 18.29 5.05
C GLN A 160 -21.38 18.17 3.61
N TYR A 161 -20.44 17.94 2.68
CA TYR A 161 -20.74 17.69 1.28
C TYR A 161 -21.35 16.29 1.08
N LEU A 162 -20.73 15.24 1.60
CA LEU A 162 -21.16 13.86 1.41
C LEU A 162 -22.45 13.52 2.17
N TYR A 163 -22.61 14.10 3.37
CA TYR A 163 -23.68 13.76 4.29
C TYR A 163 -24.41 15.01 4.83
N PRO A 164 -24.99 15.86 3.96
CA PRO A 164 -25.71 17.04 4.42
C PRO A 164 -26.80 16.64 5.42
N GLN A 165 -26.85 17.36 6.55
CA GLN A 165 -27.77 17.05 7.66
C GLN A 165 -27.62 15.62 8.22
N ARG A 166 -26.42 15.05 8.15
CA ARG A 166 -26.09 13.69 8.60
C ARG A 166 -26.82 12.57 7.84
N ARG A 167 -27.17 12.82 6.58
CA ARG A 167 -27.76 11.83 5.69
C ARG A 167 -27.00 11.77 4.38
N GLY A 168 -26.79 10.58 3.85
CA GLY A 168 -26.18 10.36 2.55
C GLY A 168 -26.85 11.16 1.46
N ASN A 169 -26.03 11.88 0.69
CA ASN A 169 -26.43 12.43 -0.59
C ASN A 169 -25.82 11.57 -1.70
N THR A 170 -26.65 10.75 -2.33
CA THR A 170 -26.23 9.78 -3.36
C THR A 170 -25.47 10.42 -4.50
N ASP A 171 -25.95 11.53 -5.04
CA ASP A 171 -25.30 12.20 -6.18
C ASP A 171 -23.92 12.73 -5.79
N HIS A 172 -23.79 13.30 -4.59
CA HIS A 172 -22.50 13.80 -4.08
C HIS A 172 -21.52 12.65 -3.86
N ILE A 173 -21.94 11.57 -3.19
CA ILE A 173 -21.11 10.39 -2.93
C ILE A 173 -20.62 9.77 -4.23
N LEU A 174 -21.51 9.56 -5.20
CA LEU A 174 -21.16 8.92 -6.47
C LEU A 174 -20.33 9.83 -7.37
N THR A 175 -20.53 11.15 -7.34
CA THR A 175 -19.69 12.11 -8.07
C THR A 175 -18.30 12.17 -7.47
N ASP A 176 -18.21 12.24 -6.15
CA ASP A 176 -16.96 12.25 -5.40
C ASP A 176 -16.16 10.95 -5.62
N GLN A 177 -16.82 9.79 -5.56
CA GLN A 177 -16.20 8.50 -5.85
C GLN A 177 -15.66 8.42 -7.29
N ALA A 178 -16.41 8.89 -8.29
CA ALA A 178 -15.96 8.87 -9.68
C ALA A 178 -14.70 9.74 -9.87
N LYS A 179 -14.69 10.92 -9.26
CA LYS A 179 -13.51 11.81 -9.27
C LYS A 179 -12.30 11.18 -8.58
N ALA A 180 -12.53 10.44 -7.49
CA ALA A 180 -11.48 9.70 -6.80
C ALA A 180 -10.89 8.61 -7.71
N LEU A 181 -11.74 7.83 -8.37
CA LEU A 181 -11.33 6.79 -9.30
C LEU A 181 -10.46 7.35 -10.44
N ASP A 182 -10.87 8.45 -11.07
CA ASP A 182 -10.10 9.08 -12.14
C ASP A 182 -8.74 9.58 -11.66
N THR A 183 -8.69 10.15 -10.46
CA THR A 183 -7.44 10.66 -9.85
C THR A 183 -6.47 9.53 -9.52
N ILE A 184 -6.96 8.43 -8.96
CA ILE A 184 -6.11 7.26 -8.65
C ILE A 184 -5.67 6.55 -9.93
N ARG A 185 -6.53 6.44 -10.95
CA ARG A 185 -6.14 5.93 -12.29
C ARG A 185 -5.07 6.79 -12.95
N ALA A 186 -5.08 8.11 -12.76
CA ALA A 186 -4.01 8.95 -13.27
C ALA A 186 -2.65 8.64 -12.60
N ALA A 187 -2.64 8.18 -11.34
CA ALA A 187 -1.44 7.81 -10.62
C ALA A 187 -0.96 6.37 -10.89
N LEU A 188 -1.89 5.41 -11.01
CA LEU A 188 -1.61 3.97 -11.11
C LEU A 188 -1.77 3.38 -12.52
N GLY A 189 -2.33 4.14 -13.44
CA GLY A 189 -2.60 3.74 -14.82
C GLY A 189 -4.04 3.25 -15.05
N PRO A 190 -4.45 3.15 -16.33
CA PRO A 190 -5.83 2.83 -16.72
C PRO A 190 -6.26 1.40 -16.36
N GLY A 191 -5.31 0.51 -16.04
CA GLY A 191 -5.60 -0.85 -15.57
C GLY A 191 -6.15 -0.89 -14.14
N TYR A 192 -6.04 0.19 -13.36
CA TYR A 192 -6.55 0.25 -12.00
C TYR A 192 -8.07 0.19 -11.94
N THR A 193 -8.59 -0.82 -11.25
CA THR A 193 -10.02 -1.02 -10.99
C THR A 193 -10.19 -1.52 -9.55
N PRO A 194 -10.69 -0.67 -8.63
CA PRO A 194 -10.97 -1.08 -7.26
C PRO A 194 -12.27 -1.87 -7.15
N GLY A 195 -12.29 -2.89 -6.29
CA GLY A 195 -13.52 -3.55 -5.83
C GLY A 195 -14.07 -2.97 -4.52
N CYS A 196 -13.36 -2.03 -3.89
CA CYS A 196 -13.60 -1.59 -2.52
C CYS A 196 -13.71 -0.07 -2.39
N PHE A 197 -14.63 0.35 -1.52
CA PHE A 197 -14.83 1.72 -1.07
C PHE A 197 -14.97 1.73 0.46
N ARG A 198 -14.53 2.79 1.14
CA ARG A 198 -14.89 3.02 2.55
C ARG A 198 -15.46 4.42 2.67
N TYR A 199 -16.63 4.53 3.26
CA TYR A 199 -17.26 5.82 3.52
C TYR A 199 -16.40 6.59 4.53
N PRO A 200 -16.10 7.89 4.29
CA PRO A 200 -15.53 8.75 5.31
C PRO A 200 -16.34 8.66 6.61
N GLY A 201 -15.67 8.30 7.71
CA GLY A 201 -16.28 8.08 9.03
C GLY A 201 -17.01 6.75 9.23
N GLY A 202 -16.99 5.85 8.24
CA GLY A 202 -17.65 4.53 8.27
C GLY A 202 -19.13 4.57 7.86
N HIS A 203 -19.58 3.53 7.15
CA HIS A 203 -20.98 3.37 6.74
C HIS A 203 -21.92 3.45 7.95
N MET A 204 -21.54 2.77 9.04
CA MET A 204 -22.28 2.71 10.31
C MET A 204 -22.60 4.07 10.94
N SER A 205 -21.86 5.13 10.57
CA SER A 205 -22.01 6.47 11.15
C SER A 205 -23.12 7.30 10.52
N TRP A 206 -23.66 6.87 9.38
CA TRP A 206 -24.56 7.66 8.54
C TRP A 206 -25.89 6.95 8.26
N LYS A 207 -26.86 7.72 7.75
CA LYS A 207 -28.19 7.22 7.38
C LYS A 207 -28.47 7.56 5.92
N GLY A 208 -29.37 6.81 5.28
CA GLY A 208 -29.79 7.11 3.91
C GLY A 208 -28.73 6.79 2.87
N LEU A 209 -27.92 5.75 3.11
CA LEU A 209 -26.88 5.30 2.18
C LEU A 209 -27.37 4.27 1.17
N ALA A 210 -28.57 3.69 1.32
CA ALA A 210 -29.02 2.56 0.50
C ALA A 210 -28.94 2.81 -1.02
N ASP A 211 -29.33 3.99 -1.50
CA ASP A 211 -29.24 4.32 -2.93
C ASP A 211 -27.79 4.53 -3.38
N ALA A 212 -26.94 5.07 -2.50
CA ALA A 212 -25.50 5.19 -2.75
C ALA A 212 -24.82 3.81 -2.76
N ASP A 213 -25.21 2.90 -1.86
CA ASP A 213 -24.72 1.53 -1.80
C ASP A 213 -25.07 0.76 -3.07
N ALA A 214 -26.30 0.90 -3.58
CA ALA A 214 -26.71 0.35 -4.86
C ALA A 214 -25.88 0.93 -6.02
N GLY A 215 -25.72 2.26 -6.07
CA GLY A 215 -24.92 2.92 -7.10
C GLY A 215 -23.43 2.57 -7.06
N LEU A 216 -22.86 2.31 -5.88
CA LEU A 216 -21.50 1.77 -5.74
C LEU A 216 -21.43 0.33 -6.23
N THR A 217 -22.41 -0.50 -5.88
CA THR A 217 -22.50 -1.91 -6.33
C THR A 217 -22.57 -2.01 -7.85
N ASP A 218 -23.38 -1.17 -8.51
CA ASP A 218 -23.47 -1.09 -9.97
C ASP A 218 -22.14 -0.71 -10.64
N ARG A 219 -21.23 -0.07 -9.89
CA ARG A 219 -19.87 0.29 -10.31
C ARG A 219 -18.83 -0.77 -9.92
N GLY A 220 -19.26 -1.91 -9.39
CA GLY A 220 -18.38 -3.00 -8.95
C GLY A 220 -17.71 -2.76 -7.60
N LEU A 221 -18.19 -1.79 -6.81
CA LEU A 221 -17.63 -1.45 -5.50
C LEU A 221 -18.48 -2.02 -4.37
N SER A 222 -17.82 -2.64 -3.39
CA SER A 222 -18.39 -2.97 -2.10
C SER A 222 -17.85 -2.03 -1.04
N TRP A 223 -18.72 -1.50 -0.18
CA TRP A 223 -18.28 -0.71 0.94
C TRP A 223 -17.74 -1.61 2.06
N ILE A 224 -16.69 -1.16 2.75
CA ILE A 224 -16.00 -1.93 3.78
C ILE A 224 -15.86 -1.06 5.04
N ASP A 225 -16.44 -1.49 6.15
CA ASP A 225 -16.18 -0.92 7.48
C ASP A 225 -15.09 -1.75 8.20
N TRP A 226 -15.09 -1.82 9.53
CA TRP A 226 -14.12 -2.56 10.34
C TRP A 226 -14.80 -3.18 11.55
N ASN A 227 -14.15 -4.17 12.16
CA ASN A 227 -14.63 -4.83 13.39
C ASN A 227 -13.59 -4.86 14.51
N ALA A 228 -12.44 -4.23 14.31
CA ALA A 228 -11.47 -3.88 15.33
C ALA A 228 -10.74 -2.58 14.94
N MET A 229 -10.22 -1.84 15.91
CA MET A 229 -9.45 -0.63 15.62
C MET A 229 -8.39 -0.35 16.69
N THR A 230 -7.36 0.43 16.33
CA THR A 230 -6.35 0.89 17.30
C THR A 230 -6.88 1.97 18.23
N GLY A 231 -7.97 2.65 17.83
CA GLY A 231 -8.49 3.82 18.55
C GLY A 231 -7.73 5.11 18.23
N ASP A 232 -6.86 5.13 17.21
CA ASP A 232 -6.08 6.30 16.84
C ASP A 232 -6.90 7.48 16.29
N ALA A 233 -8.19 7.30 16.01
CA ALA A 233 -9.13 8.37 15.65
C ALA A 233 -10.22 8.61 16.71
N GLU A 234 -10.09 8.01 17.90
CA GLU A 234 -11.00 8.27 19.02
C GLU A 234 -10.95 9.72 19.49
N ALA A 235 -11.97 10.13 20.26
CA ALA A 235 -11.94 11.43 20.92
C ALA A 235 -10.68 11.52 21.80
N LYS A 236 -10.00 12.68 21.83
CA LYS A 236 -8.69 12.88 22.51
C LYS A 236 -8.54 12.29 23.92
N LYS A 237 -9.62 12.17 24.69
CA LYS A 237 -9.62 11.59 26.05
C LYS A 237 -9.54 10.05 26.07
N LYS A 238 -9.79 9.41 24.93
CA LYS A 238 -9.86 7.97 24.69
C LYS A 238 -8.83 7.49 23.66
N GLU A 239 -8.22 8.40 22.90
CA GLU A 239 -7.14 8.08 21.97
C GLU A 239 -5.97 7.44 22.75
N PRO A 240 -5.40 6.32 22.26
CA PRO A 240 -4.27 5.67 22.91
C PRO A 240 -3.06 6.62 22.91
N THR A 241 -2.31 6.60 24.00
CA THR A 241 -1.10 7.43 24.16
C THR A 241 0.18 6.64 23.97
N THR A 242 0.09 5.31 23.89
CA THR A 242 1.21 4.41 23.64
C THR A 242 0.88 3.37 22.57
N PRO A 243 1.89 2.83 21.86
CA PRO A 243 1.70 1.73 20.91
C PRO A 243 1.09 0.48 21.54
N ALA A 244 1.40 0.20 22.81
CA ALA A 244 0.86 -0.95 23.54
C ALA A 244 -0.64 -0.78 23.83
N GLU A 245 -1.11 0.43 24.15
CA GLU A 245 -2.54 0.72 24.29
C GLU A 245 -3.28 0.55 22.96
N ALA A 246 -2.70 1.05 21.86
CA ALA A 246 -3.27 0.88 20.52
C ALA A 246 -3.39 -0.60 20.12
N ALA A 247 -2.36 -1.42 20.35
CA ALA A 247 -2.42 -2.86 20.13
C ALA A 247 -3.44 -3.55 21.04
N GLY A 248 -3.52 -3.14 22.31
CA GLY A 248 -4.49 -3.64 23.29
C GLY A 248 -5.94 -3.35 22.90
N ASN A 249 -6.22 -2.21 22.27
CA ASN A 249 -7.55 -1.87 21.76
C ASN A 249 -8.00 -2.86 20.67
N VAL A 250 -7.10 -3.24 19.74
CA VAL A 250 -7.40 -4.25 18.72
C VAL A 250 -7.79 -5.58 19.37
N GLN A 251 -7.02 -6.05 20.36
CA GLN A 251 -7.31 -7.30 21.08
C GLN A 251 -8.65 -7.23 21.83
N LYS A 252 -8.95 -6.08 22.44
CA LYS A 252 -10.21 -5.83 23.13
C LYS A 252 -11.40 -5.90 22.17
N ASP A 253 -11.34 -5.22 21.04
CA ASP A 253 -12.43 -5.22 20.06
C ASP A 253 -12.63 -6.63 19.48
N MET A 254 -11.55 -7.32 19.13
CA MET A 254 -11.62 -8.72 18.68
C MET A 254 -12.29 -9.62 19.71
N ALA A 255 -12.00 -9.45 21.01
CA ALA A 255 -12.67 -10.19 22.08
C ALA A 255 -14.17 -9.86 22.17
N LEU A 256 -14.56 -8.60 21.99
CA LEU A 256 -15.97 -8.16 22.00
C LEU A 256 -16.77 -8.79 20.85
N VAL A 257 -16.15 -8.94 19.67
CA VAL A 257 -16.75 -9.65 18.53
C VAL A 257 -16.50 -11.16 18.53
N LYS A 258 -16.12 -11.73 19.68
CA LYS A 258 -15.93 -13.17 19.92
C LYS A 258 -14.85 -13.83 19.06
N ASN A 259 -13.76 -13.11 18.81
CA ASN A 259 -12.57 -13.56 18.07
C ASN A 259 -12.96 -14.23 16.72
N PRO A 260 -13.54 -13.47 15.78
CA PRO A 260 -14.04 -14.00 14.52
C PRO A 260 -12.92 -14.56 13.65
N ASN A 261 -13.24 -15.39 12.66
CA ASN A 261 -12.22 -15.85 11.72
C ASN A 261 -11.79 -14.74 10.75
N VAL A 262 -12.56 -13.65 10.64
CA VAL A 262 -12.26 -12.51 9.79
C VAL A 262 -12.20 -11.25 10.64
N VAL A 263 -11.04 -10.59 10.64
CA VAL A 263 -10.85 -9.30 11.31
C VAL A 263 -10.39 -8.25 10.29
N VAL A 264 -11.07 -7.11 10.25
CA VAL A 264 -10.70 -5.93 9.47
C VAL A 264 -10.37 -4.83 10.47
N ILE A 265 -9.11 -4.40 10.47
CA ILE A 265 -8.54 -3.53 11.51
C ILE A 265 -8.40 -2.12 10.95
N LEU A 266 -9.11 -1.15 11.55
CA LEU A 266 -8.97 0.25 11.21
C LEU A 266 -7.76 0.88 11.92
N MET A 267 -6.94 1.54 11.11
CA MET A 267 -5.83 2.43 11.49
C MET A 267 -5.82 3.60 10.50
N HIS A 268 -5.01 4.62 10.77
CA HIS A 268 -4.84 5.75 9.87
C HIS A 268 -3.37 6.00 9.54
N ASP A 269 -3.06 6.26 8.27
CA ASP A 269 -1.76 6.74 7.79
C ASP A 269 -1.81 8.25 7.46
N ALA A 270 -2.61 8.97 8.25
CA ALA A 270 -2.80 10.42 8.20
C ALA A 270 -1.70 11.20 8.95
N PRO A 271 -1.58 12.52 8.73
CA PRO A 271 -0.67 13.38 9.49
C PRO A 271 -0.81 13.22 11.00
N GLY A 272 0.30 12.97 11.69
CA GLY A 272 0.34 12.84 13.15
C GLY A 272 -0.16 11.50 13.72
N LYS A 273 -0.53 10.51 12.90
CA LYS A 273 -1.04 9.19 13.35
C LYS A 273 0.05 8.12 13.50
N ARG A 274 1.17 8.49 14.13
CA ARG A 274 2.35 7.61 14.28
C ARG A 274 2.14 6.42 15.22
N ILE A 275 1.26 6.54 16.21
CA ILE A 275 1.04 5.50 17.22
C ILE A 275 0.57 4.18 16.58
N SER A 276 -0.32 4.25 15.57
CA SER A 276 -0.76 3.05 14.85
C SER A 276 0.39 2.37 14.11
N THR A 277 1.28 3.15 13.48
CA THR A 277 2.48 2.60 12.84
C THR A 277 3.39 1.90 13.84
N GLU A 278 3.61 2.53 15.00
CA GLU A 278 4.48 1.99 16.05
C GLU A 278 3.86 0.75 16.75
N ALA A 279 2.53 0.62 16.72
CA ALA A 279 1.81 -0.54 17.27
C ALA A 279 1.84 -1.77 16.34
N LEU A 280 2.12 -1.59 15.04
CA LEU A 280 2.08 -2.66 14.04
C LEU A 280 2.88 -3.92 14.41
N PRO A 281 4.12 -3.84 14.91
CA PRO A 281 4.88 -5.03 15.27
C PRO A 281 4.18 -5.90 16.32
N GLN A 282 3.55 -5.26 17.32
CA GLN A 282 2.80 -5.97 18.36
C GLN A 282 1.50 -6.55 17.79
N ILE A 283 0.73 -5.75 17.04
CA ILE A 283 -0.51 -6.21 16.40
C ILE A 283 -0.24 -7.44 15.52
N VAL A 284 0.81 -7.41 14.69
CA VAL A 284 1.19 -8.53 13.83
C VAL A 284 1.60 -9.76 14.66
N THR A 285 2.36 -9.56 15.73
CA THR A 285 2.77 -10.65 16.62
C THR A 285 1.58 -11.32 17.30
N ASP A 286 0.63 -10.53 17.80
CA ASP A 286 -0.57 -11.03 18.47
C ASP A 286 -1.46 -11.81 17.49
N LEU A 287 -1.68 -11.26 16.29
CA LEU A 287 -2.47 -11.91 15.24
C LEU A 287 -1.84 -13.24 14.79
N ARG A 288 -0.51 -13.28 14.57
CA ARG A 288 0.21 -14.52 14.24
C ARG A 288 0.07 -15.55 15.36
N THR A 289 0.23 -15.13 16.61
CA THR A 289 0.08 -16.00 17.79
C THR A 289 -1.33 -16.56 17.89
N ALA A 290 -2.34 -15.76 17.53
CA ALA A 290 -3.74 -16.18 17.48
C ALA A 290 -4.11 -17.01 16.22
N GLY A 291 -3.15 -17.24 15.31
CA GLY A 291 -3.29 -18.09 14.13
C GLY A 291 -3.83 -17.38 12.88
N TYR A 292 -3.81 -16.06 12.83
CA TYR A 292 -4.25 -15.30 11.66
C TYR A 292 -3.19 -15.29 10.56
N THR A 293 -3.67 -15.43 9.33
CA THR A 293 -2.95 -15.06 8.11
C THR A 293 -3.34 -13.65 7.68
N PHE A 294 -2.58 -13.02 6.78
CA PHE A 294 -2.80 -11.65 6.36
C PHE A 294 -3.20 -11.59 4.90
N GLY A 295 -4.17 -10.74 4.57
CA GLY A 295 -4.65 -10.54 3.21
C GLY A 295 -4.93 -9.08 2.90
N VAL A 296 -5.20 -8.80 1.62
CA VAL A 296 -5.64 -7.50 1.12
C VAL A 296 -7.05 -7.59 0.56
N ILE A 297 -7.76 -6.47 0.57
CA ILE A 297 -9.13 -6.36 0.05
C ILE A 297 -9.05 -5.82 -1.38
N ALA A 298 -9.59 -6.59 -2.34
CA ALA A 298 -9.45 -6.35 -3.78
C ALA A 298 -10.79 -6.20 -4.50
#